data_AF-A0A922LQ27-F1
#
_entry.id   AF-A0A922LQ27-F1
#
_cell.length_a   1.000
_cell.length_b   1.000
_cell.length_c   1.000
_cell.angle_alpha   90.00
_cell.angle_beta   90.00
_cell.angle_gamma   90.00
#
_symmetry.space_group_name_H-M   'P 1'
#
loop_
_entity.id
_entity.type
_entity.pdbx_description
1 polymer ?
#
loop_
_entity_poly.entity_id
_entity_poly.type
_entity_poly.pdbx_seq_one_letter_code
_entity_poly.pdbx_strand_id
1 'polypeptide(L)'
;MGSSTSKHPFNAKFFSETFLADIGCDDKGTVLCKDEGLPCLNGGVCALYISEIDDKCIKRCKCTDDYIGDYCQFYAGFYSATIGLVVGLFVTLLIILFAVILIWYCWVLQSQRY
;
A
#
# COMPACT_ATOMS: atom_id res chain seq x y z
N MET A 1 -10.02 -26.01 36.61
CA MET A 1 -9.87 -24.66 36.03
C MET A 1 -10.31 -24.75 34.58
N GLY A 2 -11.51 -24.24 34.30
CA GLY A 2 -12.27 -24.55 33.10
C GLY A 2 -11.81 -23.77 31.87
N SER A 3 -11.75 -24.51 30.77
CA SER A 3 -11.60 -24.09 29.38
C SER A 3 -12.74 -23.16 28.93
N SER A 4 -12.48 -22.23 28.02
CA SER A 4 -13.34 -22.00 26.84
C SER A 4 -12.71 -21.01 25.85
N THR A 5 -12.31 -21.58 24.71
CA THR A 5 -12.28 -20.94 23.39
C THR A 5 -13.58 -20.18 23.11
N SER A 6 -13.49 -18.92 22.69
CA SER A 6 -14.60 -18.19 22.06
C SER A 6 -14.09 -17.42 20.85
N LYS A 7 -14.18 -18.05 19.68
CA LYS A 7 -14.21 -17.38 18.38
C LYS A 7 -15.58 -16.71 18.24
N HIS A 8 -15.65 -15.39 18.28
CA HIS A 8 -16.75 -14.61 17.72
C HIS A 8 -16.23 -13.20 17.34
N PRO A 9 -16.76 -12.59 16.26
CA PRO A 9 -16.20 -11.39 15.65
C PRO A 9 -16.61 -10.18 16.50
N PHE A 10 -15.88 -9.94 17.58
CA PHE A 10 -16.14 -8.80 18.45
C PHE A 10 -15.59 -7.54 17.77
N ASN A 11 -16.52 -6.76 17.22
CA ASN A 11 -16.40 -5.38 16.74
C ASN A 11 -14.99 -4.78 16.90
N ALA A 12 -14.22 -4.72 15.80
CA ALA A 12 -12.89 -4.07 15.77
C ALA A 12 -12.92 -2.66 16.37
N LYS A 13 -14.06 -1.98 16.26
CA LYS A 13 -14.32 -0.67 16.86
C LYS A 13 -14.25 -0.67 18.39
N PHE A 14 -14.81 -1.70 19.05
CA PHE A 14 -14.81 -1.80 20.52
C PHE A 14 -13.43 -2.19 21.06
N PHE A 15 -12.71 -3.08 20.35
CA PHE A 15 -11.34 -3.45 20.70
C PHE A 15 -10.38 -2.25 20.57
N SER A 16 -10.50 -1.45 19.50
CA SER A 16 -9.75 -0.21 19.29
C SER A 16 -10.01 0.81 20.40
N GLU A 17 -11.26 1.07 20.78
CA GLU A 17 -11.61 2.03 21.83
C GLU A 17 -11.10 1.60 23.22
N THR A 18 -11.10 0.28 23.50
CA THR A 18 -10.60 -0.25 24.78
C THR A 18 -9.07 -0.21 24.87
N PHE A 19 -8.36 -0.49 23.76
CA PHE A 19 -6.89 -0.37 23.67
C PHE A 19 -6.40 1.09 23.70
N LEU A 20 -7.17 2.01 23.11
CA LEU A 20 -6.91 3.45 23.20
C LEU A 20 -6.91 3.95 24.65
N ALA A 21 -7.81 3.41 25.48
CA ALA A 21 -7.93 3.78 26.89
C ALA A 21 -6.86 3.13 27.79
N ASP A 22 -6.27 2.00 27.38
CA ASP A 22 -5.32 1.21 28.18
C ASP A 22 -3.85 1.44 27.76
N ILE A 23 -3.56 1.47 26.45
CA ILE A 23 -2.19 1.56 25.89
C ILE A 23 -1.89 2.95 25.31
N GLY A 24 -2.92 3.69 24.85
CA GLY A 24 -2.75 5.05 24.34
C GLY A 24 -2.33 5.15 22.87
N CYS A 25 -2.60 4.12 22.05
CA CYS A 25 -2.41 4.14 20.59
C CYS A 25 -3.40 3.22 19.87
N ASP A 26 -3.53 3.41 18.55
CA ASP A 26 -4.49 2.69 17.70
C ASP A 26 -3.88 2.27 16.35
N ASP A 27 -4.58 1.45 15.57
CA ASP A 27 -4.12 1.00 14.25
C ASP A 27 -4.30 2.07 13.14
N LYS A 28 -5.04 3.15 13.41
CA LYS A 28 -5.31 4.24 12.47
C LYS A 28 -4.43 5.47 12.70
N GLY A 29 -3.62 5.50 13.77
CA GLY A 29 -2.82 6.65 14.17
C GLY A 29 -3.71 7.86 14.46
N THR A 30 -4.73 7.68 15.29
CA THR A 30 -5.62 8.75 15.76
C THR A 30 -4.98 9.52 16.91
N VAL A 31 -4.14 8.86 17.71
CA VAL A 31 -3.37 9.50 18.78
C VAL A 31 -2.12 10.18 18.22
N LEU A 32 -1.99 11.48 18.46
CA LEU A 32 -0.80 12.25 18.06
C LEU A 32 0.36 12.04 19.02
N CYS A 33 1.58 12.11 18.49
CA CYS A 33 2.79 12.08 19.32
C CYS A 33 2.87 13.33 20.21
N LYS A 34 3.26 13.14 21.48
CA LYS A 34 3.47 14.25 22.43
C LYS A 34 4.79 15.01 22.20
N ASP A 35 5.76 14.38 21.53
CA ASP A 35 7.08 14.96 21.25
C ASP A 35 7.39 14.96 19.75
N GLU A 36 7.99 16.06 19.28
CA GLU A 36 8.36 16.40 17.88
C GLU A 36 9.50 15.54 17.28
N GLY A 37 9.79 14.36 17.85
CA GLY A 37 11.01 13.60 17.53
C GLY A 37 11.03 12.94 16.15
N LEU A 38 9.88 12.83 15.47
CA LEU A 38 9.76 12.21 14.15
C LEU A 38 9.35 13.27 13.12
N PRO A 39 10.26 13.73 12.23
CA PRO A 39 9.96 14.77 11.27
C PRO A 39 9.16 14.20 10.10
N CYS A 40 7.84 14.34 10.14
CA CYS A 40 6.97 14.00 9.03
C CYS A 40 6.96 15.13 7.99
N LEU A 41 7.15 14.78 6.72
CA LEU A 41 7.24 15.74 5.61
C LEU A 41 5.87 15.96 4.95
N ASN A 42 5.77 16.98 4.11
CA ASN A 42 4.62 17.24 3.24
C ASN A 42 3.25 17.30 3.95
N GLY A 43 3.21 17.84 5.17
CA GLY A 43 1.98 17.94 5.95
C GLY A 43 1.57 16.66 6.68
N GLY A 44 2.43 15.63 6.68
CA GLY A 44 2.27 14.47 7.53
C GLY A 44 2.35 14.83 9.02
N VAL A 45 1.67 14.06 9.86
CA VAL A 45 1.64 14.27 11.32
C VAL A 45 2.18 13.04 12.05
N CYS A 46 2.91 13.25 13.14
CA CYS A 46 3.37 12.12 13.96
C CYS A 46 2.18 11.54 14.73
N ALA A 47 1.95 10.24 14.57
CA ALA A 47 0.92 9.50 15.27
C ALA A 47 1.49 8.22 15.91
N LEU A 48 0.83 7.75 16.95
CA LEU A 48 1.15 6.52 17.65
C LEU A 48 0.33 5.37 17.08
N TYR A 49 1.03 4.35 16.62
CA TYR A 49 0.46 3.12 16.09
C TYR A 49 0.69 1.97 17.05
N ILE A 50 -0.25 1.03 17.13
CA ILE A 50 0.00 -0.24 17.80
C ILE A 50 0.95 -1.09 16.95
N SER A 51 2.00 -1.63 17.58
CA SER A 51 2.88 -2.60 16.93
C SER A 51 2.18 -3.95 16.86
N GLU A 52 2.30 -4.64 15.71
CA GLU A 52 1.69 -5.96 15.49
C GLU A 52 2.38 -7.08 16.29
N ILE A 53 3.61 -6.85 16.75
CA ILE A 53 4.49 -7.88 17.33
C ILE A 53 4.50 -7.81 18.86
N ASP A 54 4.58 -6.59 19.38
CA ASP A 54 4.55 -6.30 20.81
C ASP A 54 3.42 -5.30 20.99
N ASP A 55 2.49 -5.50 21.94
CA ASP A 55 1.41 -4.56 22.29
C ASP A 55 1.95 -3.22 22.85
N LYS A 56 2.74 -2.52 22.05
CA LYS A 56 3.49 -1.31 22.36
C LYS A 56 3.21 -0.27 21.31
N CYS A 57 3.13 0.98 21.75
CA CYS A 57 2.95 2.10 20.86
C CYS A 57 4.27 2.48 20.17
N ILE A 58 4.23 2.57 18.85
CA ILE A 58 5.34 3.01 18.02
C ILE A 58 4.97 4.32 17.33
N LYS A 59 5.93 5.24 17.25
CA LYS A 59 5.76 6.52 16.54
C LYS A 59 5.94 6.27 15.04
N ARG A 60 4.97 6.68 14.22
CA ARG A 60 5.06 6.69 12.75
C ARG A 60 4.41 7.94 12.19
N CYS A 61 4.73 8.29 10.95
CA CYS A 61 4.07 9.40 10.27
C CYS A 61 2.75 8.95 9.65
N LYS A 62 1.69 9.70 9.94
CA LYS A 62 0.42 9.63 9.22
C LYS A 62 0.48 10.62 8.07
N CYS A 63 0.53 10.09 6.86
CA CYS A 63 0.60 10.89 5.65
C CYS A 63 -0.77 11.37 5.21
N THR A 64 -0.79 12.50 4.50
CA THR A 64 -1.92 12.93 3.69
C THR A 64 -2.11 11.98 2.51
N ASP A 65 -3.32 11.89 1.95
CA ASP A 65 -3.68 10.92 0.91
C ASP A 65 -2.76 10.94 -0.34
N ASP A 66 -2.14 12.09 -0.62
CA ASP A 66 -1.24 12.30 -1.76
C ASP A 66 0.21 11.84 -1.54
N TYR A 67 0.58 11.44 -0.31
CA TYR A 67 1.97 11.13 0.06
C TYR A 67 2.10 9.78 0.77
N ILE A 68 3.23 9.10 0.53
CA ILE A 68 3.56 7.79 1.09
C ILE A 68 5.01 7.74 1.57
N GLY A 69 5.34 6.67 2.29
CA GLY A 69 6.66 6.41 2.89
C GLY A 69 6.68 6.68 4.39
N ASP A 70 7.72 6.20 5.07
CA ASP A 70 7.84 6.27 6.54
C ASP A 70 7.82 7.70 7.10
N TYR A 71 8.20 8.68 6.27
CA TYR A 71 8.24 10.10 6.61
C TYR A 71 7.36 10.93 5.66
N CYS A 72 6.46 10.30 4.89
CA CYS A 72 5.64 10.97 3.87
C CYS A 72 6.46 11.69 2.80
N GLN A 73 7.63 11.13 2.46
CA GLN A 73 8.60 11.76 1.56
C GLN A 73 8.26 11.61 0.08
N PHE A 74 7.42 10.63 -0.29
CA PHE A 74 7.12 10.35 -1.70
C PHE A 74 5.71 10.76 -2.06
N TYR A 75 5.53 11.42 -3.20
CA TYR A 75 4.21 11.75 -3.72
C TYR A 75 3.62 10.54 -4.48
N ALA A 76 2.45 10.09 -4.04
CA ALA A 76 1.77 8.88 -4.52
C ALA A 76 1.41 8.96 -6.01
N GLY A 77 1.05 10.16 -6.51
CA GLY A 77 0.65 10.33 -7.91
C GLY A 77 1.75 9.99 -8.92
N PHE A 78 3.03 10.09 -8.56
CA PHE A 78 4.12 9.66 -9.44
C PHE A 78 4.20 8.15 -9.60
N TYR A 79 3.82 7.37 -8.56
CA TYR A 79 3.80 5.92 -8.67
C TYR A 79 2.73 5.47 -9.66
N SER A 80 1.52 6.03 -9.58
CA SER A 80 0.44 5.71 -10.52
C SER A 80 0.81 6.05 -11.96
N ALA A 81 1.41 7.22 -12.20
CA ALA A 81 1.83 7.63 -13.54
C ALA A 81 2.95 6.74 -14.10
N THR A 82 3.96 6.44 -13.29
CA THR A 82 5.11 5.63 -13.71
C THR A 82 4.70 4.19 -14.00
N ILE A 83 3.86 3.58 -13.15
CA ILE A 83 3.34 2.23 -13.36
C ILE A 83 2.53 2.18 -14.65
N GLY A 84 1.65 3.17 -14.88
CA GLY A 84 0.86 3.26 -16.11
C GLY A 84 1.73 3.32 -17.37
N LEU A 85 2.81 4.12 -17.34
CA LEU A 85 3.73 4.25 -18.47
C LEU A 85 4.50 2.94 -18.75
N VAL A 86 5.03 2.30 -17.72
CA VAL A 86 5.81 1.06 -17.85
C VAL A 86 4.92 -0.08 -18.36
N VAL A 87 3.72 -0.25 -17.78
CA VAL A 87 2.77 -1.28 -18.20
C VAL A 87 2.28 -1.02 -19.62
N GLY A 88 1.91 0.22 -19.95
CA GLY A 88 1.44 0.58 -21.28
C GLY A 88 2.50 0.35 -22.36
N LEU A 89 3.75 0.72 -22.09
CA LEU A 89 4.85 0.52 -23.02
C LEU A 89 5.14 -0.97 -23.22
N PHE A 90 5.16 -1.76 -22.15
CA PHE A 90 5.38 -3.20 -22.23
C PHE A 90 4.29 -3.90 -23.04
N VAL A 91 3.01 -3.60 -22.79
CA VAL A 91 1.87 -4.15 -23.54
C VAL A 91 1.95 -3.76 -25.01
N THR A 92 2.29 -2.51 -25.31
CA THR A 92 2.42 -2.03 -26.70
C THR A 92 3.51 -2.79 -27.45
N LEU A 93 4.68 -3.02 -26.83
CA LEU A 93 5.76 -3.80 -27.44
C LEU A 93 5.35 -5.25 -27.72
N LEU A 94 4.61 -5.88 -26.80
CA LEU A 94 4.10 -7.24 -27.00
C LEU A 94 3.13 -7.31 -28.18
N ILE A 95 2.24 -6.32 -28.33
CA ILE A 95 1.29 -6.23 -29.44
C ILE A 95 2.03 -6.06 -30.77
N ILE A 96 3.04 -5.18 -30.82
CA ILE A 96 3.85 -4.97 -32.02
C ILE A 96 4.58 -6.26 -32.41
N LEU A 97 5.21 -6.93 -31.45
CA LEU A 97 5.91 -8.19 -31.68
C LEU A 97 4.96 -9.27 -32.22
N PHE A 98 3.77 -9.39 -31.63
CA PHE A 98 2.76 -10.33 -32.09
C PHE A 98 2.28 -10.01 -33.52
N ALA A 99 2.03 -8.74 -33.84
CA ALA A 99 1.63 -8.32 -35.18
C ALA A 99 2.72 -8.62 -36.22
N VAL A 100 4.00 -8.36 -35.91
CA VAL A 100 5.13 -8.68 -36.80
C VAL A 100 5.21 -10.17 -37.07
N ILE A 101 5.03 -11.01 -36.03
CA ILE A 101 5.00 -12.46 -36.18
C ILE A 101 3.84 -12.90 -37.10
N LEU A 102 2.64 -12.35 -36.90
CA LEU A 102 1.49 -12.68 -37.76
C LEU A 102 1.73 -12.28 -39.21
N ILE A 103 2.25 -11.07 -39.46
CA ILE A 103 2.57 -10.60 -40.83
C ILE A 103 3.60 -11.53 -41.47
N TRP A 104 4.66 -11.89 -40.74
CA TRP A 104 5.67 -12.82 -41.21
C TRP A 104 5.08 -14.19 -41.57
N TYR A 105 4.26 -14.77 -40.70
CA TYR A 105 3.59 -16.04 -40.97
C TYR A 105 2.68 -15.96 -42.19
N CYS A 106 1.91 -14.87 -42.35
CA CYS A 106 1.07 -14.66 -43.52
C CYS A 106 1.89 -14.58 -44.82
N TRP A 107 3.02 -13.87 -44.81
CA TRP A 107 3.90 -13.76 -45.97
C TRP A 107 4.58 -15.08 -46.34
N VAL A 108 5.08 -15.82 -45.35
CA VAL A 108 5.67 -17.15 -45.59
C VAL A 108 4.63 -18.11 -46.14
N LEU A 109 3.41 -18.13 -45.58
CA LEU A 109 2.34 -18.97 -46.07
C LEU A 109 1.95 -18.63 -47.52
N GLN A 110 1.91 -17.34 -47.86
CA GLN A 110 1.61 -16.88 -49.21
C GLN A 110 2.70 -17.26 -50.22
N SER A 111 3.97 -17.22 -49.81
CA SER A 111 5.10 -17.66 -50.64
C SER A 111 5.11 -19.16 -50.92
N GLN A 112 4.42 -19.99 -50.13
CA GLN A 112 4.33 -21.44 -50.35
C GLN A 112 3.16 -21.82 -51.28
N ARG A 113 2.28 -20.87 -51.65
CA ARG A 113 1.15 -21.08 -52.57
C ARG A 113 1.43 -20.71 -54.02
N TYR A 114 2.59 -20.13 -54.31
CA TYR A 114 3.06 -19.78 -55.67
C TYR A 114 4.25 -20.67 -56.04
#